data_AF-A0A7C4W0U6-F1
#
_entry.id   AF-A0A7C4W0U6-F1
#
_cell.length_a   1.000
_cell.length_b   1.000
_cell.length_c   1.000
_cell.angle_alpha   90.00
_cell.angle_beta   90.00
_cell.angle_gamma   90.00
#
_symmetry.space_group_name_H-M   'P 1'
#
loop_
_entity.id
_entity.type
_entity.pdbx_description
1 polymer ?
#
loop_
_entity_poly.entity_id
_entity_poly.type
_entity_poly.pdbx_seq_one_letter_code
_entity_poly.pdbx_strand_id
1 'polypeptide(L)'
;MGTSFAAAIKPLLRRQIFVTEEQAARELVRDYVLRKITSLQREVARFERRYGMRFEHFSEYLHQRSVLLETCVLEPSQRQALGQAIMREEDDWLDWKAAQEMLESWLGVRHEVAA
;
A
#
# COMPACT_ATOMS: atom_id res chain seq x y z
N MET A 1 0.13 30.49 9.54
CA MET A 1 1.13 30.47 10.63
C MET A 1 1.11 29.08 11.25
N GLY A 2 2.03 28.20 10.87
CA GLY A 2 2.11 26.86 11.45
C GLY A 2 2.60 26.93 12.89
N THR A 3 1.86 26.33 13.83
CA THR A 3 2.38 26.06 15.18
C THR A 3 3.64 25.23 15.07
N SER A 4 4.72 25.65 15.72
CA SER A 4 5.96 24.88 15.77
C SER A 4 5.73 23.51 16.43
N PHE A 5 6.56 22.52 16.10
CA PHE A 5 6.52 21.20 16.74
C PHE A 5 6.52 21.31 18.28
N ALA A 6 7.38 22.17 18.84
CA ALA A 6 7.44 22.43 20.27
C ALA A 6 6.09 22.93 20.82
N ALA A 7 5.38 23.80 20.10
CA ALA A 7 4.05 24.26 20.49
C ALA A 7 3.01 23.13 20.46
N ALA A 8 3.09 22.22 19.48
CA ALA A 8 2.19 21.08 19.34
C ALA A 8 2.42 20.00 20.41
N ILE A 9 3.67 19.78 20.83
CA ILE A 9 4.07 18.76 21.81
C ILE A 9 3.89 19.22 23.26
N LYS A 10 3.91 20.53 23.51
CA LYS A 10 3.79 21.13 24.85
C LYS A 10 2.66 20.57 25.72
N PRO A 11 1.43 20.32 25.22
CA PRO A 11 0.37 19.72 26.02
C PRO A 11 0.70 18.29 26.50
N LEU A 12 1.43 17.53 25.68
CA LEU A 12 1.80 16.14 25.98
C LEU A 12 2.90 16.08 27.05
N LEU A 13 3.87 17.00 26.98
CA LEU A 13 4.90 17.15 28.02
C LEU A 13 4.31 17.64 29.35
N ARG A 14 3.41 18.64 29.30
CA ARG A 14 2.75 19.16 30.51
C ARG A 14 1.95 18.10 31.25
N ARG A 15 1.41 17.13 30.52
CA ARG A 15 0.67 15.98 31.07
C ARG A 15 1.55 14.78 31.42
N GLN A 16 2.88 14.93 31.27
CA GLN A 16 3.86 13.86 31.50
C GLN A 16 3.61 12.60 30.65
N ILE A 17 2.98 12.76 29.47
CA ILE A 17 2.81 11.66 28.50
C ILE A 17 4.17 11.31 27.88
N PHE A 18 4.99 12.33 27.64
CA PHE A 18 6.40 12.18 27.25
C PHE A 18 7.28 12.96 28.22
N VAL A 19 8.52 12.51 28.40
CA VAL A 19 9.50 13.16 29.28
C VAL A 19 10.19 14.32 28.56
N THR A 20 10.52 14.14 27.28
CA THR A 20 11.25 15.14 26.48
C THR A 20 10.64 15.30 25.08
N GLU A 21 10.91 16.44 24.44
CA GLU A 21 10.53 16.67 23.03
C GLU A 21 11.14 15.62 22.11
N GLU A 22 12.39 15.22 22.37
CA GLU A 22 13.10 14.20 21.58
C GLU A 22 12.46 12.82 21.72
N GLN A 23 12.10 12.40 22.94
CA GLN A 23 11.38 11.16 23.17
C GLN A 23 10.04 11.17 22.43
N ALA A 24 9.29 12.26 22.56
CA ALA A 24 8.02 12.42 21.87
C ALA A 24 8.18 12.36 20.35
N ALA A 25 9.20 13.01 19.79
CA ALA A 25 9.50 12.94 18.35
C ALA A 25 9.78 11.50 17.91
N ARG A 26 10.67 10.79 18.61
CA ARG A 26 11.04 9.40 18.29
C ARG A 26 9.84 8.46 18.33
N GLU A 27 9.02 8.55 19.37
CA GLU A 27 7.85 7.69 19.53
C GLU A 27 6.75 8.00 18.51
N LEU A 28 6.48 9.28 18.22
CA LEU A 28 5.48 9.68 17.23
C LEU A 28 5.88 9.31 15.81
N VAL A 29 7.17 9.46 15.45
CA VAL A 29 7.68 9.02 14.14
C VAL A 29 7.55 7.50 14.02
N ARG A 30 7.98 6.75 15.04
CA ARG A 30 7.84 5.29 15.05
C ARG A 30 6.39 4.84 14.88
N ASP A 31 5.47 5.44 15.64
CA ASP A 31 4.04 5.12 15.55
C ASP A 31 3.47 5.44 14.15
N TYR A 32 3.84 6.59 13.58
CA TYR A 32 3.40 6.95 12.24
C TYR A 32 3.89 5.96 11.17
N VAL A 33 5.17 5.58 11.22
CA VAL A 33 5.76 4.58 10.32
C VAL A 33 5.02 3.24 10.44
N LEU A 34 4.79 2.76 11.66
CA LEU A 34 4.07 1.50 11.90
C LEU A 34 2.63 1.54 11.37
N ARG A 35 1.93 2.67 11.56
CA ARG A 35 0.57 2.85 11.01
C ARG A 35 0.56 2.82 9.49
N LYS A 36 1.55 3.43 8.82
CA LYS A 36 1.67 3.39 7.36
C LYS A 36 1.95 1.98 6.84
N ILE A 37 2.90 1.27 7.44
CA ILE A 37 3.18 -0.14 7.12
C ILE A 37 1.91 -1.00 7.28
N THR A 38 1.23 -0.86 8.41
CA THR A 38 0.01 -1.63 8.69
C THR A 38 -1.10 -1.34 7.68
N SER A 39 -1.25 -0.09 7.25
CA SER A 39 -2.23 0.30 6.23
C SER A 39 -1.93 -0.38 4.89
N LEU A 40 -0.67 -0.35 4.44
CA LEU A 40 -0.25 -0.93 3.18
C LEU A 40 -0.34 -2.47 3.20
N GLN A 41 0.04 -3.10 4.31
CA GLN A 41 -0.15 -4.54 4.50
C GLN A 41 -1.63 -4.95 4.38
N ARG A 42 -2.55 -4.16 4.93
CA ARG A 42 -4.00 -4.41 4.80
C ARG A 42 -4.49 -4.25 3.37
N GLU A 43 -3.91 -3.30 2.62
CA GLU A 43 -4.22 -3.07 1.22
C GLU A 43 -3.73 -4.21 0.33
N VAL A 44 -2.49 -4.67 0.51
CA VAL A 44 -1.97 -5.88 -0.14
C VAL A 44 -2.86 -7.09 0.18
N ALA A 45 -3.18 -7.32 1.46
CA ALA A 45 -4.04 -8.42 1.87
C ALA A 45 -5.50 -8.29 1.40
N ARG A 46 -5.96 -7.08 1.02
CA ARG A 46 -7.28 -6.89 0.39
C ARG A 46 -7.28 -7.48 -1.01
N PHE A 47 -6.24 -7.22 -1.80
CA PHE A 47 -6.11 -7.76 -3.15
C PHE A 47 -5.88 -9.28 -3.14
N GLU A 48 -5.03 -9.79 -2.26
CA GLU A 48 -4.82 -11.24 -2.11
C GLU A 48 -6.13 -11.97 -1.81
N ARG A 49 -6.97 -11.41 -0.93
CA ARG A 49 -8.30 -11.97 -0.64
C ARG A 49 -9.28 -11.83 -1.78
N ARG A 50 -9.24 -10.72 -2.53
CA ARG A 50 -10.13 -10.47 -3.68
C ARG A 50 -9.88 -11.48 -4.80
N TYR A 51 -8.61 -11.79 -5.08
CA TYR A 51 -8.23 -12.67 -6.18
C TYR A 51 -7.89 -14.11 -5.76
N GLY A 52 -7.74 -14.37 -4.47
CA GLY A 52 -7.41 -15.70 -3.95
C GLY A 52 -6.00 -16.17 -4.31
N MET A 53 -5.09 -15.25 -4.63
CA MET A 53 -3.72 -15.55 -5.03
C MET A 53 -2.77 -14.43 -4.59
N ARG A 54 -1.45 -14.66 -4.70
CA ARG A 54 -0.43 -13.65 -4.46
C ARG A 54 -0.21 -12.78 -5.69
N PHE A 55 0.44 -11.63 -5.50
CA PHE A 55 0.67 -10.64 -6.56
C PHE A 55 1.40 -11.22 -7.78
N GLU A 56 2.41 -12.06 -7.56
CA GLU A 56 3.22 -12.62 -8.66
C GLU A 56 2.35 -13.51 -9.56
N HIS A 57 1.56 -14.40 -8.96
CA HIS A 57 0.62 -15.25 -9.69
C HIS A 57 -0.49 -14.43 -10.37
N PHE A 58 -0.95 -13.34 -9.74
CA PHE A 58 -1.94 -12.46 -10.34
C PHE A 58 -1.37 -11.74 -11.58
N SER A 59 -0.11 -11.30 -11.51
CA SER A 59 0.59 -10.68 -12.64
C SER A 59 0.71 -11.65 -13.83
N GLU A 60 1.06 -12.91 -13.55
CA GLU A 60 1.09 -13.97 -14.57
C GLU A 60 -0.29 -14.25 -15.15
N TYR A 61 -1.30 -14.40 -14.29
CA TYR A 61 -2.70 -14.60 -14.69
C TYR A 61 -3.20 -13.48 -15.62
N LEU A 62 -2.93 -12.23 -15.27
CA LEU A 62 -3.34 -11.07 -16.06
C LEU A 62 -2.65 -11.07 -17.43
N HIS A 63 -1.35 -11.35 -17.47
CA HIS A 63 -0.61 -11.49 -18.72
C HIS A 63 -1.21 -12.57 -19.63
N GLN A 64 -1.50 -13.76 -19.08
CA GLN A 64 -2.12 -14.85 -19.85
C GLN A 64 -3.49 -14.45 -20.42
N ARG A 65 -4.28 -13.66 -19.67
CA ARG A 65 -5.58 -13.18 -20.14
C ARG A 65 -5.48 -12.18 -21.27
N SER A 66 -4.52 -11.26 -21.20
CA SER A 66 -4.24 -10.34 -22.31
C SER A 66 -3.83 -11.12 -23.57
N VAL A 67 -3.00 -12.17 -23.42
CA VAL A 67 -2.65 -13.07 -24.53
C VAL A 67 -3.89 -13.78 -25.10
N LEU A 68 -4.79 -14.28 -24.25
CA LEU A 68 -6.04 -14.92 -24.70
C LEU A 68 -6.93 -13.95 -25.48
N LEU A 69 -7.01 -12.68 -25.06
CA LEU A 69 -7.78 -11.65 -25.75
C LEU A 69 -7.29 -11.43 -27.19
N GLU A 70 -5.98 -11.48 -27.39
CA GLU A 70 -5.33 -11.27 -28.69
C GLU A 70 -5.36 -12.51 -29.59
N THR A 71 -5.13 -13.69 -29.01
CA THR A 71 -4.84 -14.92 -29.76
C THR A 71 -6.06 -15.81 -29.99
N CYS A 72 -7.09 -15.74 -29.13
CA CYS A 72 -8.28 -16.57 -29.30
C CYS A 72 -9.29 -15.98 -30.27
N VAL A 73 -9.91 -16.87 -31.05
CA VAL A 73 -11.12 -16.54 -31.82
C VAL A 73 -12.29 -16.51 -30.83
N LEU A 74 -12.72 -15.30 -30.49
CA LEU A 74 -13.83 -15.03 -29.60
C LEU A 74 -14.93 -14.30 -30.37
N GLU A 75 -16.18 -14.56 -30.01
CA GLU A 75 -17.30 -13.75 -30.51
C GLU A 75 -17.13 -12.29 -30.08
N PRO A 76 -17.58 -11.28 -30.87
CA PRO A 76 -17.36 -9.87 -30.56
C PRO A 76 -17.81 -9.46 -29.15
N SER A 77 -18.95 -9.99 -28.68
CA SER A 77 -19.47 -9.73 -27.33
C SER A 77 -18.59 -10.34 -26.23
N GLN A 78 -18.04 -11.53 -26.45
CA GLN A 78 -17.12 -12.19 -25.51
C GLN A 78 -15.78 -11.44 -25.44
N ARG A 79 -15.25 -11.01 -26.60
CA ARG A 79 -14.03 -10.19 -26.67
C ARG A 79 -14.21 -8.88 -25.91
N GLN A 80 -15.34 -8.20 -26.09
CA GLN A 80 -15.63 -6.96 -25.37
C GLN A 80 -15.74 -7.19 -23.85
N ALA A 81 -16.45 -8.23 -23.42
CA ALA A 81 -16.60 -8.55 -22.00
C ALA A 81 -15.24 -8.91 -21.36
N LEU A 82 -14.41 -9.68 -22.05
CA LEU A 82 -13.06 -10.04 -21.59
C LEU A 82 -12.17 -8.80 -21.50
N GLY A 83 -12.18 -7.92 -22.52
CA GLY A 83 -11.41 -6.68 -22.50
C GLY A 83 -11.80 -5.77 -21.33
N GLN A 84 -13.10 -5.62 -21.05
CA GLN A 84 -13.56 -4.84 -19.90
C GLN A 84 -13.16 -5.45 -18.55
N ALA A 85 -13.13 -6.79 -18.46
CA ALA A 85 -12.66 -7.46 -17.25
C ALA A 85 -11.16 -7.23 -17.05
N ILE A 86 -10.36 -7.38 -18.11
CA ILE A 86 -8.91 -7.16 -18.09
C ILE A 86 -8.58 -5.72 -17.68
N MET A 87 -9.27 -4.71 -18.22
CA MET A 87 -9.04 -3.31 -17.83
C MET A 87 -9.23 -3.08 -16.32
N ARG A 88 -10.27 -3.67 -15.72
CA ARG A 88 -10.49 -3.57 -14.27
C ARG A 88 -9.43 -4.32 -13.48
N GLU A 89 -9.03 -5.49 -13.96
CA GLU A 89 -7.96 -6.29 -13.35
C GLU A 89 -6.60 -5.59 -13.46
N GLU A 90 -6.34 -4.82 -14.53
CA GLU A 90 -5.16 -3.98 -14.71
C GLU A 90 -5.14 -2.79 -13.73
N ASP A 91 -6.28 -2.10 -13.54
CA ASP A 91 -6.40 -1.06 -12.53
C ASP A 91 -6.08 -1.62 -11.12
N ASP A 92 -6.69 -2.76 -10.78
CA ASP A 92 -6.42 -3.44 -9.51
C ASP A 92 -4.95 -3.92 -9.40
N TRP A 93 -4.32 -4.34 -10.51
CA TRP A 93 -2.90 -4.70 -10.55
C TRP A 93 -2.00 -3.50 -10.26
N LEU A 94 -2.27 -2.34 -10.86
CA LEU A 94 -1.51 -1.11 -10.67
C LEU A 94 -1.54 -0.67 -9.21
N ASP A 95 -2.74 -0.63 -8.62
CA ASP A 95 -2.92 -0.26 -7.21
C ASP A 95 -2.20 -1.25 -6.27
N TRP A 96 -2.28 -2.55 -6.56
CA TRP A 96 -1.61 -3.56 -5.76
C TRP A 96 -0.08 -3.45 -5.85
N LYS A 97 0.46 -3.28 -7.05
CA LYS A 97 1.90 -3.08 -7.26
C LYS A 97 2.40 -1.85 -6.50
N ALA A 98 1.68 -0.73 -6.62
CA ALA A 98 2.01 0.51 -5.91
C ALA A 98 2.02 0.28 -4.39
N ALA A 99 1.03 -0.44 -3.85
CA ALA A 99 0.97 -0.75 -2.42
C ALA A 99 2.16 -1.61 -1.95
N GLN A 100 2.63 -2.57 -2.75
CA GLN A 100 3.82 -3.38 -2.44
C GLN A 100 5.10 -2.53 -2.45
N GLU A 101 5.33 -1.74 -3.51
CA GLU A 101 6.52 -0.89 -3.61
C GLU A 101 6.57 0.15 -2.48
N MET A 102 5.42 0.76 -2.16
CA MET A 102 5.32 1.66 -1.02
C MET A 102 5.58 0.94 0.30
N LEU A 103 5.08 -0.29 0.47
CA LEU A 103 5.32 -1.08 1.68
C LEU A 103 6.81 -1.36 1.87
N GLU A 104 7.50 -1.77 0.81
CA GLU A 104 8.95 -1.99 0.82
C GLU A 104 9.72 -0.71 1.20
N SER A 105 9.33 0.43 0.61
CA SER A 105 9.91 1.73 0.96
C SER A 105 9.72 2.08 2.44
N TRP A 106 8.50 1.92 2.99
CA TRP A 106 8.22 2.19 4.40
C TRP A 106 8.91 1.20 5.35
N LEU A 107 9.11 -0.05 4.93
CA LEU A 107 9.92 -1.00 5.66
C LEU A 107 11.38 -0.52 5.71
N GLY A 108 11.91 0.05 4.64
CA GLY A 108 13.21 0.74 4.64
C GLY A 108 13.30 1.85 5.68
N VAL A 109 12.32 2.79 5.67
CA VAL A 109 12.24 3.88 6.66
C VAL A 109 12.19 3.36 8.09
N ARG A 110 11.49 2.24 8.34
CA ARG A 110 11.46 1.63 9.68
C ARG A 110 12.85 1.20 10.16
N HIS A 111 13.71 0.70 9.27
CA HIS A 111 15.08 0.35 9.64
C HIS A 111 15.90 1.60 9.97
N GLU A 112 15.76 2.67 9.18
CA GLU A 112 16.44 3.95 9.43
C GLU A 112 16.03 4.59 10.76
N VAL A 113 14.74 4.54 11.11
CA VAL A 113 14.22 5.08 12.38
C VAL A 113 14.59 4.21 13.60
N ALA A 114 14.95 2.94 13.38
CA ALA A 114 15.34 2.03 14.44
C ALA A 114 16.85 2.02 14.71
N ALA A 115 17.66 2.52 13.78
CA ALA A 115 19.11 2.72 13.91
C ALA A 115 19.42 3.93 14.81
#